data_AF-A0A829MBM7-F1
#
_entry.id   AF-A0A829MBM7-F1
#
_cell.length_a   1.000
_cell.length_b   1.000
_cell.length_c   1.000
_cell.angle_alpha   90.00
_cell.angle_beta   90.00
_cell.angle_gamma   90.00
#
_symmetry.space_group_name_H-M   'P 1'
#
loop_
_entity.id
_entity.type
_entity.pdbx_description
1 polymer ?
#
loop_
_entity_poly.entity_id
_entity_poly.type
_entity_poly.pdbx_seq_one_letter_code
_entity_poly.pdbx_strand_id
1 'polypeptide(L)'
;MPNQLLIDLLVRQFSRGVLPHPGDENTPSHLIPLPGFRGAGMSDEQAQEMIGSAAKEWAEAIESIISGEFDCLTKADAAQLRQDAADAPDGTRIITVYRQSDHQRQSPFWQFTLGKTNDVTIPDRQLGKLTAHE
;
A
#
# COMPACT_ATOMS: atom_id res chain seq x y z
N MET A 1 -16.24 -13.79 -4.60
CA MET A 1 -17.41 -13.17 -3.95
C MET A 1 -17.38 -11.69 -4.30
N PRO A 2 -18.52 -11.01 -4.48
CA PRO A 2 -18.55 -9.59 -4.85
C PRO A 2 -17.84 -8.74 -3.78
N ASN A 3 -17.04 -7.76 -4.19
CA ASN A 3 -16.38 -6.85 -3.24
C ASN A 3 -17.41 -5.91 -2.59
N GLN A 4 -17.87 -6.30 -1.40
CA GLN A 4 -18.90 -5.56 -0.66
C GLN A 4 -18.49 -4.11 -0.36
N LEU A 5 -17.21 -3.85 -0.12
CA LEU A 5 -16.73 -2.50 0.15
C LEU A 5 -16.91 -1.57 -1.06
N LEU A 6 -16.69 -2.10 -2.27
CA LEU A 6 -16.89 -1.36 -3.52
C LEU A 6 -18.38 -1.14 -3.79
N ILE A 7 -19.22 -2.13 -3.52
CA ILE A 7 -20.68 -2.00 -3.60
C ILE A 7 -21.17 -0.90 -2.65
N ASP A 8 -20.78 -0.96 -1.38
CA ASP A 8 -21.18 0.03 -0.37
C ASP A 8 -20.66 1.44 -0.69
N LEU A 9 -19.50 1.54 -1.34
CA LEU A 9 -18.98 2.81 -1.84
C LEU A 9 -19.89 3.38 -2.94
N LEU A 10 -20.24 2.56 -3.94
CA LEU A 10 -21.07 2.99 -5.06
C LEU A 10 -22.51 3.29 -4.63
N VAL A 11 -23.11 2.49 -3.73
CA VAL A 11 -24.42 2.79 -3.14
C VAL A 11 -24.42 4.18 -2.52
N ARG A 12 -23.46 4.46 -1.62
CA ARG A 12 -23.34 5.78 -0.98
C ARG A 12 -23.19 6.91 -1.98
N GLN A 13 -22.48 6.67 -3.09
CA GLN A 13 -22.23 7.71 -4.07
C GLN A 13 -23.41 7.92 -5.02
N PHE A 14 -24.08 6.86 -5.45
CA PHE A 14 -25.29 6.92 -6.27
C PHE A 14 -26.46 7.55 -5.52
N SER A 15 -26.65 7.25 -4.24
CA SER A 15 -27.67 7.89 -3.40
C SER A 15 -27.50 9.42 -3.29
N ARG A 16 -26.29 9.94 -3.52
CA ARG A 16 -26.05 11.40 -3.55
C ARG A 16 -26.47 12.04 -4.89
N GLY A 17 -26.75 11.23 -5.92
CA GLY A 17 -27.15 11.70 -7.24
C GLY A 17 -26.07 12.50 -7.98
N VAL A 18 -24.80 12.37 -7.57
CA VAL A 18 -23.64 13.05 -8.15
C VAL A 18 -22.38 12.20 -8.01
N LEU A 19 -21.45 12.28 -8.97
CA LEU A 19 -20.10 11.72 -8.88
C LEU A 19 -19.06 12.85 -8.79
N PRO A 20 -18.07 12.77 -7.89
CA PRO A 20 -17.01 13.76 -7.83
C PRO A 20 -16.00 13.48 -8.94
N HIS A 21 -15.78 14.46 -9.81
CA HIS A 21 -14.72 14.44 -10.80
C HIS A 21 -13.53 15.24 -10.29
N PRO A 22 -12.29 14.72 -10.38
CA PRO A 22 -11.11 15.42 -9.87
C PRO A 22 -10.80 16.71 -10.66
N GLY A 23 -11.35 16.86 -11.86
CA GLY A 23 -11.00 17.91 -12.81
C GLY A 23 -10.00 17.41 -13.83
N ASP A 24 -9.46 18.33 -14.62
CA ASP A 24 -8.40 18.12 -15.59
C ASP A 24 -7.52 19.38 -15.70
N GLU A 25 -6.65 19.44 -16.71
CA GLU A 25 -5.74 20.58 -16.92
C GLU A 25 -6.46 21.93 -17.12
N ASN A 26 -7.71 21.90 -17.59
CA ASN A 26 -8.49 23.09 -17.94
C ASN A 26 -9.69 23.32 -17.02
N THR A 27 -10.08 22.32 -16.24
CA THR A 27 -11.33 22.30 -15.48
C THR A 27 -11.07 21.94 -14.02
N PRO A 28 -11.50 22.76 -13.04
CA PRO A 28 -11.37 22.40 -11.64
C PRO A 28 -12.26 21.19 -11.29
N SER A 29 -12.01 20.61 -10.11
CA SER A 29 -12.88 19.57 -9.57
C SER A 29 -14.34 20.03 -9.50
N HIS A 30 -15.24 19.16 -9.93
CA HIS A 30 -16.67 19.43 -10.01
C HIS A 30 -17.49 18.16 -9.82
N LEU A 31 -18.80 18.32 -9.63
CA LEU A 31 -19.72 17.21 -9.45
C LEU A 31 -20.43 16.92 -10.77
N ILE A 32 -20.35 15.67 -11.24
CA ILE A 32 -21.10 15.17 -12.38
C ILE A 32 -22.48 14.72 -11.89
N PRO A 33 -23.58 15.33 -12.34
CA PRO A 33 -24.92 14.89 -11.96
C PRO A 33 -25.21 13.47 -12.45
N LEU A 34 -25.91 12.70 -11.62
CA LEU A 34 -26.46 11.40 -11.96
C LEU A 34 -28.00 11.46 -11.87
N PRO A 35 -28.69 12.00 -12.89
CA PRO A 35 -30.12 12.27 -12.82
C PRO A 35 -30.97 11.03 -12.53
N GLY A 36 -30.60 9.88 -13.08
CA GLY A 36 -31.30 8.60 -12.90
C GLY A 36 -31.19 8.00 -11.49
N PHE A 37 -30.32 8.53 -10.63
CA PHE A 37 -30.16 8.09 -9.25
C PHE A 37 -30.70 9.09 -8.22
N ARG A 38 -31.35 10.17 -8.68
CA ARG A 38 -32.09 11.06 -7.80
C ARG A 38 -33.39 10.35 -7.42
N GLY A 39 -33.53 9.92 -6.17
CA GLY A 39 -34.74 9.27 -5.63
C GLY A 39 -36.00 10.16 -5.60
N ALA A 40 -35.99 11.31 -6.28
CA ALA A 40 -37.12 12.20 -6.38
C ALA A 40 -38.26 11.51 -7.14
N GLY A 41 -39.38 11.25 -6.45
CA GLY A 41 -40.54 10.57 -7.00
C GLY A 41 -40.55 9.05 -6.85
N MET A 42 -39.56 8.45 -6.17
CA MET A 42 -39.54 7.03 -5.80
C MET A 42 -39.87 6.85 -4.32
N SER A 43 -40.42 5.70 -3.93
CA SER A 43 -40.40 5.31 -2.51
C SER A 43 -38.98 4.97 -2.07
N ASP A 44 -38.70 5.06 -0.77
CA ASP A 44 -37.38 4.72 -0.21
C ASP A 44 -36.96 3.28 -0.55
N GLU A 45 -37.92 2.35 -0.56
CA GLU A 45 -37.71 0.93 -0.91
C GLU A 45 -37.31 0.77 -2.38
N GLN A 46 -38.01 1.45 -3.29
CA GLN A 46 -37.70 1.42 -4.72
C GLN A 46 -36.35 2.07 -5.02
N ALA A 47 -36.05 3.19 -4.35
CA ALA A 47 -34.76 3.85 -4.48
C ALA A 47 -33.63 2.94 -3.98
N GLN A 48 -33.82 2.27 -2.85
CA GLN A 48 -32.81 1.36 -2.28
C GLN A 48 -32.57 0.14 -3.17
N GLU A 49 -33.62 -0.47 -3.72
CA GLU A 49 -33.51 -1.62 -4.63
C GLU A 49 -32.82 -1.23 -5.94
N MET A 50 -33.23 -0.12 -6.55
CA MET A 50 -32.64 0.37 -7.80
C MET A 50 -31.16 0.75 -7.60
N ILE A 51 -30.85 1.55 -6.58
CA ILE A 51 -29.47 1.98 -6.29
C ILE A 51 -28.61 0.78 -5.93
N GLY A 52 -29.10 -0.13 -5.08
CA GLY A 52 -28.38 -1.32 -4.65
C GLY A 52 -28.04 -2.25 -5.82
N SER A 53 -28.99 -2.50 -6.71
CA SER A 53 -28.80 -3.38 -7.87
C SER A 53 -27.79 -2.80 -8.86
N ALA A 54 -27.94 -1.51 -9.20
CA ALA A 54 -27.02 -0.83 -10.09
C ALA A 54 -25.60 -0.71 -9.50
N ALA A 55 -25.48 -0.39 -8.21
CA ALA A 55 -24.20 -0.32 -7.52
C ALA A 55 -23.49 -1.68 -7.52
N LYS A 56 -24.24 -2.78 -7.36
CA LYS A 56 -23.69 -4.13 -7.45
C LYS A 56 -23.16 -4.44 -8.85
N GLU A 57 -23.93 -4.22 -9.90
CA GLU A 57 -23.50 -4.48 -11.28
C GLU A 57 -22.25 -3.69 -11.65
N TRP A 58 -22.21 -2.40 -11.28
CA TRP A 58 -21.07 -1.54 -11.56
C TRP A 58 -19.84 -1.94 -10.75
N ALA A 59 -20.01 -2.29 -9.47
CA ALA A 59 -18.91 -2.75 -8.63
C ALA A 59 -18.29 -4.02 -9.20
N GLU A 60 -19.09 -5.01 -9.58
CA GLU A 60 -18.62 -6.26 -10.16
C GLU A 60 -17.86 -6.03 -11.48
N ALA A 61 -18.37 -5.16 -12.35
CA ALA A 61 -17.71 -4.84 -13.61
C ALA A 61 -16.37 -4.11 -13.40
N ILE A 62 -16.34 -3.10 -12.52
CA ILE A 62 -15.13 -2.33 -12.21
C ILE A 62 -14.09 -3.21 -11.52
N GLU A 63 -14.50 -4.01 -10.54
CA GLU A 63 -13.63 -4.97 -9.86
C GLU A 63 -13.01 -5.94 -10.86
N SER A 64 -13.80 -6.51 -11.77
CA SER A 64 -13.29 -7.47 -12.76
C SER A 64 -12.22 -6.87 -13.66
N ILE A 65 -12.32 -5.58 -14.02
CA ILE A 65 -11.33 -4.91 -14.87
C ILE A 65 -10.05 -4.64 -14.08
N ILE A 66 -10.18 -4.10 -12.86
CA ILE A 66 -9.04 -3.72 -12.03
C ILE A 66 -8.25 -4.95 -11.59
N SER A 67 -8.92 -5.94 -11.01
CA SER A 67 -8.28 -7.14 -10.44
C SER A 67 -7.61 -8.04 -11.48
N GLY A 68 -7.77 -7.76 -12.77
CA GLY A 68 -7.01 -8.41 -13.85
C GLY A 68 -5.54 -7.97 -13.88
N GLU A 69 -5.22 -6.75 -13.45
CA GLU A 69 -3.87 -6.17 -13.56
C GLU A 69 -3.38 -5.47 -12.29
N PHE A 70 -4.28 -5.10 -11.37
CA PHE A 70 -3.99 -4.26 -10.21
C PHE A 70 -4.67 -4.78 -8.95
N ASP A 71 -4.00 -4.57 -7.81
CA ASP A 71 -4.61 -4.74 -6.49
C ASP A 71 -5.16 -3.40 -5.99
N CYS A 72 -6.40 -3.41 -5.51
CA CYS A 72 -7.05 -2.25 -4.90
C CYS A 72 -6.98 -2.29 -3.38
N LEU A 73 -6.52 -1.20 -2.76
CA LEU A 73 -6.45 -1.04 -1.31
C LEU A 73 -7.21 0.21 -0.89
N THR A 74 -7.84 0.18 0.29
CA THR A 74 -8.38 1.42 0.85
C THR A 74 -7.23 2.35 1.26
N LYS A 75 -7.51 3.65 1.37
CA LYS A 75 -6.50 4.61 1.87
C LYS A 75 -6.01 4.25 3.27
N ALA A 76 -6.87 3.66 4.11
CA ALA A 76 -6.52 3.21 5.45
C ALA A 76 -5.54 2.02 5.39
N ASP A 77 -5.84 1.00 4.57
CA ASP A 77 -4.96 -0.16 4.41
C ASP A 77 -3.58 0.26 3.86
N ALA A 78 -3.57 1.15 2.86
CA ALA A 78 -2.33 1.68 2.31
C ALA A 78 -1.54 2.51 3.35
N ALA A 79 -2.21 3.22 4.26
CA ALA A 79 -1.54 3.93 5.35
C ALA A 79 -0.97 2.96 6.39
N GLN A 80 -1.72 1.92 6.75
CA GLN A 80 -1.27 0.88 7.65
C GLN A 80 -0.04 0.17 7.11
N LEU A 81 -0.04 -0.23 5.83
CA LEU A 81 1.14 -0.85 5.19
C LEU A 81 2.38 0.04 5.23
N ARG A 82 2.22 1.36 5.07
CA ARG A 82 3.34 2.31 5.22
C ARG A 82 3.84 2.38 6.65
N GLN A 83 2.93 2.35 7.62
CA GLN A 83 3.27 2.35 9.03
C GLN A 83 3.98 1.04 9.42
N ASP A 84 3.44 -0.11 9.01
CA ASP A 84 4.03 -1.43 9.23
C ASP A 84 5.43 -1.52 8.59
N ALA A 85 5.63 -0.93 7.41
CA ALA A 85 6.95 -0.86 6.78
C ALA A 85 7.93 0.05 7.54
N ALA A 86 7.44 1.12 8.16
CA ALA A 86 8.25 2.00 9.01
C ALA A 86 8.61 1.33 10.35
N ASP A 87 7.67 0.59 10.93
CA ASP A 87 7.79 -0.07 12.23
C ASP A 87 8.41 -1.47 12.14
N ALA A 88 8.51 -2.03 10.92
CA ALA A 88 9.18 -3.29 10.68
C ALA A 88 10.60 -3.23 11.26
N PRO A 89 11.01 -4.22 12.09
CA PRO A 89 12.32 -4.21 12.73
C PRO A 89 13.41 -3.95 11.69
N ASP A 90 14.19 -2.90 11.89
CA ASP A 90 15.38 -2.64 11.09
C ASP A 90 16.23 -3.90 11.15
N GLY A 91 16.23 -4.68 10.06
CA GLY A 91 16.98 -5.91 9.94
C GLY A 91 18.47 -5.61 9.97
N THR A 92 18.96 -5.34 11.18
CA THR A 92 20.34 -5.03 11.49
C THR A 92 21.09 -6.35 11.34
N ARG A 93 21.58 -6.62 10.14
CA ARG A 93 22.39 -7.82 9.90
C ARG A 93 23.79 -7.53 10.40
N ILE A 94 24.18 -8.26 11.43
CA ILE A 94 25.56 -8.21 11.90
C ILE A 94 26.36 -9.24 11.11
N ILE A 95 27.34 -8.77 10.35
CA ILE A 95 28.30 -9.65 9.67
C ILE A 95 29.49 -9.83 10.60
N THR A 96 29.73 -11.08 11.00
CA THR A 96 30.88 -11.47 11.81
C THR A 96 31.87 -12.23 10.95
N VAL A 97 33.06 -11.67 10.78
CA VAL A 97 34.19 -12.24 10.04
C VAL A 97 35.11 -12.94 11.02
N TYR A 98 35.45 -14.19 10.71
CA TYR A 98 36.44 -14.98 11.43
C TYR A 98 37.69 -15.16 10.58
N ARG A 99 38.84 -15.38 11.21
CA ARG A 99 40.03 -15.81 10.47
C ARG A 99 39.81 -17.24 9.99
N GLN A 100 40.35 -17.58 8.82
CA GLN A 100 40.27 -18.94 8.27
C GLN A 100 40.89 -19.99 9.21
N SER A 101 41.91 -19.61 9.99
CA SER A 101 42.55 -20.46 11.00
C SER A 101 41.69 -20.71 12.24
N ASP A 102 40.66 -19.90 12.48
CA ASP A 102 39.70 -20.09 13.58
C ASP A 102 38.56 -20.99 13.13
N HIS A 103 38.84 -22.28 13.01
CA HIS A 103 37.88 -23.29 12.57
C HIS A 103 36.70 -23.46 13.54
N GLN A 104 36.89 -23.10 14.81
CA GLN A 104 35.86 -23.20 15.85
C GLN A 104 35.04 -21.92 16.01
N ARG A 105 35.38 -20.84 15.29
CA ARG A 105 34.68 -19.55 15.31
C ARG A 105 34.54 -18.96 16.72
N GLN A 106 35.57 -19.10 17.54
CA GLN A 106 35.53 -18.65 18.94
C GLN A 106 35.98 -17.20 19.11
N SER A 107 36.75 -16.66 18.16
CA SER A 107 37.34 -15.33 18.24
C SER A 107 37.00 -14.53 16.99
N PRO A 108 35.88 -13.77 17.01
CA PRO A 108 35.53 -12.83 15.94
C PRO A 108 36.71 -11.92 15.62
N PHE A 109 37.19 -11.99 14.38
CA PHE A 109 38.25 -11.08 13.91
C PHE A 109 37.69 -9.67 13.72
N TRP A 110 36.48 -9.61 13.16
CA TRP A 110 35.83 -8.37 12.83
C TRP A 110 34.31 -8.53 12.81
N GLN A 111 33.59 -7.50 13.23
CA GLN A 111 32.14 -7.47 13.27
C GLN A 111 31.68 -6.09 12.83
N PHE A 112 30.77 -6.05 11.86
CA PHE A 112 30.17 -4.79 11.42
C PHE A 112 28.68 -4.96 11.15
N THR A 113 27.98 -3.85 11.27
CA THR A 113 26.54 -3.78 11.21
C THR A 113 26.10 -3.30 9.83
N LEU A 114 25.25 -4.07 9.16
CA LEU A 114 24.58 -3.67 7.93
C LEU A 114 23.22 -3.07 8.27
N GLY A 115 23.05 -1.78 7.93
CA GLY A 115 21.79 -1.06 8.00
C GLY A 115 21.03 -1.06 6.68
N LYS A 116 20.04 -0.17 6.54
CA LYS A 116 19.21 0.01 5.33
C LYS A 116 19.94 0.71 4.16
N THR A 117 21.15 1.24 4.39
CA THR A 117 21.94 1.93 3.37
C THR A 117 22.77 0.92 2.56
N ASN A 118 22.99 1.23 1.28
CA ASN A 118 23.90 0.44 0.43
C ASN A 118 25.38 0.60 0.82
N ASP A 119 25.68 1.55 1.70
CA ASP A 119 27.03 1.86 2.15
C ASP A 119 27.31 1.31 3.55
N VAL A 120 28.53 0.81 3.75
CA VAL A 120 29.03 0.34 5.04
C VAL A 120 30.18 1.23 5.47
N THR A 121 30.03 1.92 6.60
CA THR A 121 31.11 2.71 7.19
C THR A 121 31.91 1.85 8.16
N ILE A 122 33.22 1.78 7.93
CA ILE A 122 34.14 1.01 8.77
C ILE A 122 35.04 2.00 9.53
N PRO A 123 35.16 1.90 10.86
CA PRO A 123 36.13 2.70 11.61
C PRO A 123 37.57 2.42 11.19
N ASP A 124 38.39 3.45 10.98
CA ASP A 124 39.80 3.32 10.55
C ASP A 124 40.64 2.36 11.43
N ARG A 125 40.37 2.36 12.74
CA ARG A 125 41.02 1.43 13.69
C ARG A 125 40.76 -0.05 13.35
N GLN A 126 39.61 -0.36 12.75
CA GLN A 126 39.29 -1.71 12.29
C GLN A 126 39.94 -2.03 10.93
N LEU A 127 40.03 -1.05 10.01
CA LEU A 127 40.77 -1.19 8.75
C LEU A 127 42.25 -1.51 8.99
N GLY A 128 42.87 -0.88 10.00
CA GLY A 128 44.26 -1.16 10.38
C GLY A 128 44.53 -2.62 10.76
N LYS A 129 43.51 -3.40 11.17
CA LYS A 129 43.66 -4.84 11.44
C LYS A 129 43.85 -5.68 10.17
N LEU A 130 43.40 -5.19 9.02
CA LEU A 130 43.57 -5.85 7.73
C LEU A 130 44.97 -5.63 7.16
N THR A 131 45.54 -4.45 7.40
CA THR A 131 46.86 -4.06 6.88
C THR A 131 48.02 -4.45 7.80
N ALA A 132 47.76 -4.79 9.07
CA ALA A 132 48.79 -5.20 10.04
C ALA A 132 49.30 -6.65 9.86
N HIS A 133 48.92 -7.33 8.76
CA HIS A 133 49.27 -8.72 8.45
C HIS A 133 49.94 -8.89 7.07
N GLU A 134 50.38 -7.80 6.43
CA GLU A 134 51.47 -7.83 5.45
C GLU A 134 52.83 -7.79 6.17
#